data_AF-A0A354GZ06-F1
#
_entry.id   AF-A0A354GZ06-F1
#
_cell.length_a   1.000
_cell.length_b   1.000
_cell.length_c   1.000
_cell.angle_alpha   90.00
_cell.angle_beta   90.00
_cell.angle_gamma   90.00
#
_symmetry.space_group_name_H-M   'P 1'
#
loop_
_entity.id
_entity.type
_entity.pdbx_description
1 polymer ?
#
loop_
_entity_poly.entity_id
_entity_poly.type
_entity_poly.pdbx_seq_one_letter_code
_entity_poly.pdbx_strand_id
1 'polypeptide(L)'
;MGTNLTLLQKGLILIAVPALFQLIFFCVLLKMEWDEEEMGRMAVHTKEVIGQTETAYRYLLEASSYVRLLVIVGRDPVLTSTFNDALGKSAGEFKKLEHLVGDNPPQLAKVEAAAADAKRLEKWLTEVNGLTATDRRDEATARIKGLAGENLLGVVRKKLDDFHKEEERLDGLRQHALSGSWREQNWAIGIGLGLSVALALAVAMLFARDIVGRLGQLTENVHRLGDKKELTQPLTGRDEIARLDAVFRAMARALREREQENEMFIY
;
A
#
# COMPACT_ATOMS: atom_id res chain seq x y z
N MET A 1 16.65 42.16 -10.33
CA MET A 1 16.32 41.95 -11.75
C MET A 1 14.80 41.92 -11.87
N GLY A 2 14.18 42.99 -12.34
CA GLY A 2 12.71 43.08 -12.45
C GLY A 2 12.22 42.14 -13.54
N THR A 3 11.43 41.14 -13.17
CA THR A 3 10.86 40.17 -14.11
C THR A 3 9.78 40.86 -14.95
N ASN A 4 9.89 40.74 -16.28
CA ASN A 4 8.96 41.30 -17.27
C ASN A 4 7.68 40.44 -17.36
N LEU A 5 7.01 40.17 -16.25
CA LEU A 5 5.82 39.32 -16.20
C LEU A 5 4.57 40.16 -16.02
N THR A 6 3.53 39.88 -16.81
CA THR A 6 2.20 40.47 -16.64
C THR A 6 1.56 40.01 -15.35
N LEU A 7 0.61 40.77 -14.81
CA LEU A 7 -0.11 40.45 -13.57
C LEU A 7 -0.78 39.07 -13.65
N LEU A 8 -1.31 38.74 -14.82
CA LEU A 8 -1.91 37.44 -15.11
C LEU A 8 -0.86 36.32 -15.11
N GLN A 9 0.32 36.53 -15.70
CA GLN A 9 1.42 35.55 -15.65
C GLN A 9 1.93 35.34 -14.21
N LYS A 10 2.07 36.42 -13.43
CA LYS A 10 2.45 36.32 -12.01
C LYS A 10 1.41 35.54 -11.22
N GLY A 11 0.12 35.78 -11.46
CA GLY A 11 -0.99 35.05 -10.84
C GLY A 11 -1.06 33.57 -11.28
N LEU A 12 -0.75 33.29 -12.54
CA LEU A 12 -0.68 31.91 -13.05
C LEU A 12 0.47 31.14 -12.40
N ILE A 13 1.65 31.77 -12.24
CA ILE A 13 2.81 31.18 -11.57
C ILE A 13 2.50 30.88 -10.10
N LEU A 14 1.76 31.77 -9.42
CA LEU A 14 1.32 31.59 -8.03
C LEU A 14 0.52 30.29 -7.82
N ILE A 15 -0.28 29.89 -8.81
CA ILE A 15 -1.10 28.67 -8.74
C ILE A 15 -0.35 27.47 -9.33
N ALA A 16 0.34 27.66 -10.46
CA ALA A 16 0.98 26.58 -11.21
C ALA A 16 2.17 25.96 -10.47
N VAL A 17 2.98 26.76 -9.77
CA VAL A 17 4.17 26.25 -9.06
C VAL A 17 3.79 25.32 -7.91
N PRO A 18 2.89 25.70 -6.98
CA PRO A 18 2.39 24.77 -5.97
C PRO A 18 1.64 23.59 -6.57
N ALA A 19 0.77 23.81 -7.57
CA ALA A 19 -0.01 22.73 -8.18
C ALA A 19 0.86 21.66 -8.86
N LEU A 20 1.93 22.06 -9.55
CA LEU A 20 2.88 21.13 -10.17
C LEU A 20 3.64 20.32 -9.11
N PHE A 21 4.08 20.97 -8.03
CA PHE A 21 4.70 20.28 -6.91
C PHE A 21 3.73 19.27 -6.27
N GLN A 22 2.46 19.67 -6.07
CA GLN A 22 1.41 18.80 -5.55
C GLN A 22 1.20 17.58 -6.44
N LEU A 23 1.18 17.75 -7.76
CA LEU A 23 1.02 16.66 -8.74
C LEU A 23 2.19 15.68 -8.69
N ILE A 24 3.43 16.19 -8.66
CA ILE A 24 4.63 15.36 -8.56
C ILE A 24 4.60 14.56 -7.25
N PHE A 25 4.28 15.22 -6.15
CA PHE A 25 4.15 14.58 -4.85
C PHE A 25 3.07 13.49 -4.86
N PHE A 26 1.90 13.78 -5.44
CA PHE A 26 0.81 12.81 -5.58
C PHE A 26 1.20 11.62 -6.45
N CYS A 27 1.89 11.82 -7.57
CA CYS A 27 2.41 10.73 -8.40
C CYS A 27 3.42 9.85 -7.65
N VAL A 28 4.27 10.44 -6.80
CA VAL A 28 5.20 9.68 -5.96
C VAL A 28 4.45 8.84 -4.93
N LEU A 29 3.38 9.37 -4.32
CA LEU A 29 2.53 8.61 -3.41
C LEU A 29 1.83 7.44 -4.09
N LEU A 30 1.25 7.65 -5.27
CA LEU A 30 0.59 6.57 -6.02
C LEU A 30 1.55 5.45 -6.39
N LYS A 31 2.81 5.78 -6.71
CA LYS A 31 3.83 4.77 -6.99
C LYS A 31 4.15 3.93 -5.75
N MET A 32 4.18 4.56 -4.57
CA MET A 32 4.39 3.87 -3.29
C MET A 32 3.25 2.92 -2.94
N GLU A 33 2.01 3.25 -3.31
CA GLU A 33 0.83 2.43 -3.03
C GLU A 33 0.78 1.16 -3.91
N TRP A 34 1.31 1.21 -5.13
CA TRP A 34 1.44 0.02 -5.99
C TRP A 34 2.46 -1.01 -5.48
N ASP A 35 3.52 -0.57 -4.79
CA ASP A 35 4.48 -1.48 -4.16
C ASP A 35 3.86 -2.23 -2.95
N GLU A 36 2.77 -1.72 -2.35
CA GLU A 36 2.03 -2.40 -1.27
C GLU A 36 1.08 -3.50 -1.78
N GLU A 37 0.55 -3.41 -3.00
CA GLU A 37 -0.37 -4.43 -3.54
C GLU A 37 0.33 -5.78 -3.79
N GLU A 38 1.57 -5.75 -4.27
CA GLU A 38 2.38 -6.96 -4.48
C GLU A 38 2.69 -7.66 -3.14
N MET A 39 2.86 -6.87 -2.07
CA MET A 39 3.04 -7.37 -0.70
C MET A 39 1.76 -8.00 -0.17
N GLY A 40 0.61 -7.39 -0.41
CA GLY A 40 -0.69 -7.94 -0.08
C GLY A 40 -0.93 -9.30 -0.74
N ARG A 41 -0.62 -9.40 -2.04
CA ARG A 41 -0.75 -10.66 -2.81
C ARG A 41 0.13 -11.77 -2.23
N MET A 42 1.40 -11.48 -1.95
CA MET A 42 2.33 -12.47 -1.42
C MET A 42 1.96 -12.92 0.00
N ALA A 43 1.54 -11.99 0.88
CA ALA A 43 1.11 -12.33 2.23
C ALA A 43 -0.18 -13.17 2.24
N VAL A 44 -1.10 -12.90 1.31
CA VAL A 44 -2.29 -13.74 1.08
C VAL A 44 -1.88 -15.13 0.62
N HIS A 45 -0.94 -15.23 -0.33
CA HIS A 45 -0.44 -16.49 -0.83
C HIS A 45 0.21 -17.34 0.27
N THR A 46 1.09 -16.77 1.10
CA THR A 46 1.70 -17.46 2.24
C THR A 46 0.62 -18.01 3.19
N LYS A 47 -0.41 -17.21 3.51
CA LYS A 47 -1.53 -17.65 4.36
C LYS A 47 -2.36 -18.76 3.73
N GLU A 48 -2.58 -18.70 2.42
CA GLU A 48 -3.28 -19.73 1.66
C GLU A 48 -2.52 -21.07 1.71
N VAL A 49 -1.21 -21.04 1.47
CA VAL A 49 -0.31 -22.21 1.56
C VAL A 49 -0.35 -22.84 2.96
N ILE A 50 -0.31 -22.02 4.02
CA ILE A 50 -0.39 -22.48 5.42
C ILE A 50 -1.76 -23.12 5.70
N GLY A 51 -2.85 -22.45 5.33
CA GLY A 51 -4.20 -22.96 5.54
C GLY A 51 -4.45 -24.27 4.78
N GLN A 52 -3.92 -24.38 3.57
CA GLN A 52 -3.99 -25.57 2.73
C GLN A 52 -3.22 -26.75 3.36
N THR A 53 -2.04 -26.47 3.93
CA THR A 53 -1.22 -27.45 4.66
C THR A 53 -1.95 -28.02 5.88
N GLU A 54 -2.56 -27.16 6.69
CA GLU A 54 -3.34 -27.58 7.86
C GLU A 54 -4.59 -28.38 7.47
N THR A 55 -5.24 -28.03 6.36
CA THR A 55 -6.42 -28.76 5.85
C THR A 55 -6.03 -30.15 5.37
N ALA A 56 -4.92 -30.28 4.65
CA ALA A 56 -4.40 -31.58 4.21
C ALA A 56 -4.07 -32.51 5.39
N TYR A 57 -3.43 -31.97 6.43
CA TYR A 57 -3.09 -32.71 7.65
C TYR A 57 -4.33 -33.10 8.46
N ARG A 58 -5.33 -32.21 8.57
CA ARG A 58 -6.57 -32.48 9.30
C ARG A 58 -7.29 -33.71 8.78
N TYR A 59 -7.41 -33.87 7.47
CA TYR A 59 -8.06 -35.04 6.87
C TYR A 59 -7.29 -36.34 7.11
N LEU A 60 -5.95 -36.31 7.20
CA LEU A 60 -5.15 -37.49 7.61
C LEU A 60 -5.41 -37.85 9.08
N LEU A 61 -5.52 -36.85 9.95
CA LEU A 61 -5.81 -37.05 11.37
C LEU A 61 -7.23 -37.61 11.56
N GLU A 62 -8.21 -37.11 10.80
CA GLU A 62 -9.58 -37.64 10.77
C GLU A 62 -9.60 -39.10 10.30
N ALA A 63 -8.95 -39.42 9.17
CA ALA A 63 -8.83 -40.79 8.68
C ALA A 63 -8.18 -41.73 9.71
N SER A 64 -7.12 -41.26 10.38
CA SER A 64 -6.44 -42.00 11.45
C SER A 64 -7.35 -42.26 12.66
N SER A 65 -8.25 -41.32 12.96
CA SER A 65 -9.23 -41.44 14.03
C SER A 65 -10.35 -42.42 13.65
N TYR A 66 -10.84 -42.36 12.41
CA TYR A 66 -11.89 -43.28 11.92
C TYR A 66 -11.43 -44.73 11.88
N VAL A 67 -10.18 -45.00 11.46
CA VAL A 67 -9.65 -46.38 11.48
C VAL A 67 -9.63 -46.95 12.89
N ARG A 68 -9.24 -46.17 13.90
CA ARG A 68 -9.28 -46.64 15.30
C ARG A 68 -10.70 -46.91 15.75
N LEU A 69 -11.64 -46.04 15.38
CA LEU A 69 -13.05 -46.24 15.71
C LEU A 69 -13.61 -47.51 15.04
N LEU A 70 -13.26 -47.78 13.78
CA LEU A 70 -13.60 -49.03 13.09
C LEU A 70 -13.02 -50.26 13.79
N VAL A 71 -11.79 -50.19 14.31
CA VAL A 71 -11.21 -51.27 15.12
C VAL A 71 -11.94 -51.46 16.45
N ILE A 72 -12.58 -50.42 17.01
CA ILE A 72 -13.34 -50.48 18.28
C ILE A 72 -14.80 -50.90 18.09
N VAL A 73 -15.46 -50.41 17.05
CA VAL A 73 -16.88 -50.66 16.80
C VAL A 73 -17.06 -51.93 15.97
N GLY A 74 -16.08 -52.26 15.13
CA GLY A 74 -16.19 -53.30 14.12
C GLY A 74 -16.64 -52.72 12.77
N ARG A 75 -17.11 -53.59 11.89
CA ARG A 75 -17.51 -53.22 10.54
C ARG A 75 -18.76 -52.33 10.57
N ASP A 76 -18.57 -51.05 10.24
CA ASP A 76 -19.64 -50.08 10.07
C ASP A 76 -19.55 -49.41 8.69
N PRO A 77 -20.60 -49.50 7.84
CA PRO A 77 -20.57 -48.94 6.50
C PRO A 77 -20.42 -47.41 6.47
N VAL A 78 -20.99 -46.70 7.44
CA VAL A 78 -20.95 -45.23 7.50
C VAL A 78 -19.53 -44.79 7.85
N LEU A 79 -18.92 -45.36 8.89
CA LEU A 79 -17.55 -45.08 9.29
C LEU A 79 -16.55 -45.44 8.19
N THR A 80 -16.77 -46.54 7.47
CA THR A 80 -15.92 -46.94 6.34
C THR A 80 -16.00 -45.92 5.20
N SER A 81 -17.19 -45.41 4.90
CA SER A 81 -17.40 -44.36 3.90
C SER A 81 -16.69 -43.06 4.31
N THR A 82 -16.87 -42.60 5.55
CA THR A 82 -16.25 -41.37 6.06
C THR A 82 -14.72 -41.49 6.12
N PHE A 83 -14.19 -42.66 6.45
CA PHE A 83 -12.76 -42.95 6.37
C PHE A 83 -12.21 -42.78 4.94
N ASN A 84 -12.87 -43.39 3.95
CA ASN A 84 -12.43 -43.30 2.55
C ASN A 84 -12.56 -41.87 2.01
N ASP A 85 -13.61 -41.14 2.38
CA ASP A 85 -13.81 -39.74 2.03
C ASP A 85 -12.71 -38.84 2.61
N ALA A 86 -12.33 -39.04 3.88
CA ALA A 86 -11.23 -38.31 4.51
C ALA A 86 -9.88 -38.55 3.79
N LEU A 87 -9.58 -39.80 3.40
CA LEU A 87 -8.38 -40.10 2.61
C LEU A 87 -8.41 -39.40 1.23
N GLY A 88 -9.54 -39.49 0.53
CA GLY A 88 -9.71 -38.84 -0.77
C GLY A 88 -9.56 -37.32 -0.70
N LYS A 89 -10.15 -36.70 0.32
CA LYS A 89 -10.00 -35.26 0.60
C LYS A 89 -8.54 -34.91 0.89
N SER A 90 -7.87 -35.64 1.78
CA SER A 90 -6.46 -35.40 2.07
C SER A 90 -5.59 -35.45 0.81
N ALA A 91 -5.75 -36.47 -0.02
CA ALA A 91 -5.02 -36.59 -1.28
C ALA A 91 -5.31 -35.42 -2.25
N GLY A 92 -6.55 -34.95 -2.29
CA GLY A 92 -6.93 -33.74 -3.03
C GLY A 92 -6.26 -32.48 -2.51
N GLU A 93 -6.20 -32.29 -1.19
CA GLU A 93 -5.58 -31.12 -0.57
C GLU A 93 -4.05 -31.10 -0.75
N PHE A 94 -3.37 -32.24 -0.75
CA PHE A 94 -1.94 -32.31 -1.09
C PHE A 94 -1.67 -31.92 -2.55
N LYS A 95 -2.51 -32.36 -3.51
CA LYS A 95 -2.37 -31.95 -4.91
C LYS A 95 -2.58 -30.44 -5.10
N LYS A 96 -3.54 -29.85 -4.38
CA LYS A 96 -3.73 -28.39 -4.38
C LYS A 96 -2.51 -27.68 -3.81
N LEU A 97 -1.94 -28.21 -2.72
CA LEU A 97 -0.74 -27.65 -2.11
C LEU A 97 0.46 -27.70 -3.07
N GLU A 98 0.67 -28.84 -3.77
CA GLU A 98 1.69 -28.99 -4.82
C GLU A 98 1.52 -27.95 -5.94
N HIS A 99 0.28 -27.66 -6.34
CA HIS A 99 -0.01 -26.64 -7.34
C HIS A 99 0.29 -25.22 -6.84
N LEU A 100 -0.09 -24.90 -5.60
CA LEU A 100 0.17 -23.58 -5.01
C LEU A 100 1.67 -23.27 -4.90
N VAL A 101 2.50 -24.26 -4.60
CA VAL A 101 3.96 -24.08 -4.48
C VAL A 101 4.74 -24.38 -5.76
N GLY A 102 4.03 -24.59 -6.89
CA GLY A 102 4.63 -25.05 -8.15
C GLY A 102 5.71 -24.12 -8.71
N ASP A 103 5.61 -22.83 -8.43
CA ASP A 103 6.56 -21.80 -8.89
C ASP A 103 7.84 -21.74 -8.02
N ASN A 104 7.92 -22.52 -6.94
CA ASN A 104 9.05 -22.55 -6.02
C ASN A 104 9.62 -23.98 -5.86
N PRO A 105 10.64 -24.36 -6.67
CA PRO A 105 11.14 -25.74 -6.68
C PRO A 105 11.61 -26.27 -5.32
N PRO A 106 12.32 -25.49 -4.46
CA PRO A 106 12.62 -25.89 -3.09
C PRO A 106 11.39 -26.17 -2.21
N GLN A 107 10.31 -25.41 -2.34
CA GLN A 107 9.06 -25.64 -1.59
C GLN A 107 8.33 -26.87 -2.13
N LEU A 108 8.24 -27.01 -3.45
CA LEU A 108 7.62 -28.16 -4.10
C LEU A 108 8.25 -29.47 -3.63
N ALA A 109 9.58 -29.57 -3.59
CA ALA A 109 10.27 -30.76 -3.12
C ALA A 109 9.92 -31.13 -1.65
N LYS A 110 9.69 -30.13 -0.78
CA LYS A 110 9.27 -30.37 0.61
C LYS A 110 7.83 -30.88 0.68
N VAL A 111 6.92 -30.30 -0.10
CA VAL A 111 5.52 -30.72 -0.18
C VAL A 111 5.40 -32.12 -0.76
N GLU A 112 6.11 -32.43 -1.85
CA GLU A 112 6.17 -33.78 -2.43
C GLU A 112 6.69 -34.81 -1.44
N ALA A 113 7.72 -34.46 -0.67
CA ALA A 113 8.25 -35.33 0.38
C ALA A 113 7.26 -35.55 1.53
N ALA A 114 6.39 -34.60 1.84
CA ALA A 114 5.31 -34.76 2.81
C ALA A 114 4.16 -35.59 2.23
N ALA A 115 3.79 -35.37 0.96
CA ALA A 115 2.77 -36.12 0.25
C ALA A 115 3.16 -37.61 0.07
N ALA A 116 4.44 -37.90 -0.16
CA ALA A 116 4.96 -39.27 -0.19
C ALA A 116 4.79 -39.99 1.15
N ASP A 117 5.02 -39.28 2.26
CA ASP A 117 4.85 -39.83 3.60
C ASP A 117 3.37 -39.98 3.96
N ALA A 118 2.51 -39.05 3.53
CA ALA A 118 1.06 -39.15 3.62
C ALA A 118 0.54 -40.38 2.89
N LYS A 119 1.03 -40.69 1.68
CA LYS A 119 0.70 -41.92 0.95
C LYS A 119 1.12 -43.19 1.70
N ARG A 120 2.26 -43.16 2.41
CA ARG A 120 2.67 -44.29 3.27
C ARG A 120 1.70 -44.49 4.43
N LEU A 121 1.25 -43.40 5.06
CA LEU A 121 0.23 -43.45 6.10
C LEU A 121 -1.12 -43.95 5.56
N GLU A 122 -1.58 -43.42 4.42
CA GLU A 122 -2.81 -43.84 3.74
C GLU A 122 -2.81 -45.36 3.48
N LYS A 123 -1.71 -45.89 2.96
CA LYS A 123 -1.54 -47.32 2.73
C LYS A 123 -1.68 -48.11 4.03
N TRP A 124 -1.00 -47.68 5.09
CA TRP A 124 -1.09 -48.34 6.39
C TRP A 124 -2.51 -48.30 6.96
N LEU A 125 -3.20 -47.15 6.87
CA LEU A 125 -4.58 -47.00 7.32
C LEU A 125 -5.54 -47.92 6.55
N THR A 126 -5.36 -48.03 5.24
CA THR A 126 -6.16 -48.90 4.37
C THR A 126 -5.93 -50.38 4.68
N GLU A 127 -4.67 -50.78 4.96
CA GLU A 127 -4.34 -52.14 5.41
C GLU A 127 -5.05 -52.47 6.73
N VAL A 128 -5.03 -51.57 7.72
CA VAL A 128 -5.70 -51.79 9.00
C VAL A 128 -7.22 -51.84 8.84
N ASN A 129 -7.81 -50.99 8.00
CA ASN A 129 -9.24 -51.05 7.68
C ASN A 129 -9.62 -52.39 7.01
N GLY A 130 -8.79 -52.89 6.10
CA GLY A 130 -8.99 -54.20 5.45
C GLY A 130 -8.96 -55.39 6.42
N LEU A 131 -8.14 -55.34 7.46
CA LEU A 131 -8.14 -56.35 8.54
C LEU A 131 -9.46 -56.32 9.32
N THR A 132 -9.99 -55.13 9.61
CA THR A 132 -11.30 -54.98 10.26
C THR A 132 -12.45 -55.49 9.38
N ALA A 133 -12.35 -55.31 8.05
CA ALA A 133 -13.37 -55.77 7.11
C ALA A 133 -13.39 -57.30 6.90
N THR A 134 -12.32 -58.01 7.26
CA THR A 134 -12.15 -59.47 7.11
C THR A 134 -12.28 -60.22 8.43
N ASP A 135 -12.90 -59.61 9.44
CA ASP A 135 -13.06 -60.12 10.81
C ASP A 135 -11.73 -60.45 11.55
N ARG A 136 -10.58 -59.96 11.04
CA ARG A 136 -9.24 -60.12 11.64
C ARG A 136 -8.94 -58.99 12.63
N ARG A 137 -9.88 -58.74 13.53
CA ARG A 137 -9.89 -57.59 14.43
C ARG A 137 -8.74 -57.61 15.45
N ASP A 138 -8.33 -58.79 15.90
CA ASP A 138 -7.20 -58.92 16.83
C ASP A 138 -5.89 -58.47 16.19
N GLU A 139 -5.68 -58.78 14.91
CA GLU A 139 -4.53 -58.32 14.15
C GLU A 139 -4.58 -56.81 13.89
N ALA A 140 -5.75 -56.27 13.56
CA ALA A 140 -5.94 -54.82 13.42
C ALA A 140 -5.63 -54.10 14.75
N THR A 141 -6.06 -54.66 15.88
CA THR A 141 -5.78 -54.14 17.22
C THR A 141 -4.29 -54.19 17.55
N ALA A 142 -3.60 -55.30 17.22
CA ALA A 142 -2.16 -55.42 17.40
C ALA A 142 -1.39 -54.37 16.56
N ARG A 143 -1.84 -54.10 15.33
CA ARG A 143 -1.25 -53.06 14.47
C ARG A 143 -1.43 -51.66 15.05
N ILE A 144 -2.62 -51.31 15.55
CA ILE A 144 -2.86 -50.02 16.22
C ILE A 144 -1.97 -49.87 17.46
N LYS A 145 -1.87 -50.90 18.31
CA LYS A 145 -1.02 -50.90 19.51
C LYS A 145 0.48 -50.73 19.21
N GLY A 146 0.92 -51.11 18.01
CA GLY A 146 2.30 -50.92 17.56
C GLY A 146 2.68 -49.48 17.22
N LEU A 147 1.75 -48.52 17.28
CA LEU A 147 1.97 -47.08 17.06
C LEU A 147 2.59 -46.70 15.70
N ALA A 148 2.66 -47.63 14.74
CA ALA A 148 3.22 -47.36 13.42
C ALA A 148 2.46 -46.23 12.69
N GLY A 149 1.12 -46.21 12.80
CA GLY A 149 0.31 -45.12 12.26
C GLY A 149 0.57 -43.76 12.92
N GLU A 150 0.76 -43.73 14.25
CA GLU A 150 1.10 -42.50 14.98
C GLU A 150 2.46 -41.96 14.56
N ASN A 151 3.45 -42.85 14.42
CA ASN A 151 4.78 -42.46 13.96
C ASN A 151 4.74 -41.90 12.54
N LEU A 152 3.99 -42.53 11.63
CA LEU A 152 3.83 -42.04 10.25
C LEU A 152 3.10 -40.69 10.21
N LEU A 153 2.03 -40.53 11.00
CA LEU A 153 1.31 -39.25 11.12
C LEU A 153 2.21 -38.15 11.69
N GLY A 154 3.01 -38.45 12.72
CA GLY A 154 3.97 -37.53 13.31
C GLY A 154 5.09 -37.13 12.34
N VAL A 155 5.54 -38.05 11.48
CA VAL A 155 6.52 -37.73 10.42
C VAL A 155 5.95 -36.74 9.41
N VAL A 156 4.70 -36.95 8.97
CA VAL A 156 4.02 -35.99 8.08
C VAL A 156 3.87 -34.64 8.78
N ARG A 157 3.40 -34.63 10.04
CA ARG A 157 3.22 -33.39 10.81
C ARG A 157 4.52 -32.60 10.92
N LYS A 158 5.62 -33.28 11.28
CA LYS A 158 6.93 -32.66 11.42
C LYS A 158 7.40 -32.00 10.12
N LYS A 159 7.23 -32.68 8.98
CA LYS A 159 7.60 -32.10 7.67
C LYS A 159 6.77 -30.86 7.32
N LEU A 160 5.47 -30.89 7.60
CA LEU A 160 4.59 -29.75 7.39
C LEU A 160 4.91 -28.59 8.35
N ASP A 161 5.26 -28.87 9.60
CA ASP A 161 5.71 -27.86 10.57
C ASP A 161 7.06 -27.23 10.17
N ASP A 162 8.01 -28.04 9.71
CA ASP A 162 9.32 -27.56 9.24
C ASP A 162 9.17 -26.73 7.95
N PHE A 163 8.22 -27.07 7.08
CA PHE A 163 7.83 -26.27 5.93
C PHE A 163 7.20 -24.94 6.36
N HIS A 164 6.24 -24.96 7.28
CA HIS A 164 5.55 -23.78 7.78
C HIS A 164 6.51 -22.79 8.46
N LYS A 165 7.41 -23.26 9.31
CA LYS A 165 8.42 -22.41 9.97
C LYS A 165 9.34 -21.73 8.97
N GLU A 166 9.69 -22.41 7.88
CA GLU A 166 10.52 -21.80 6.84
C GLU A 166 9.75 -20.73 6.06
N GLU A 167 8.46 -20.97 5.76
CA GLU A 167 7.59 -19.94 5.17
C GLU A 167 7.45 -18.72 6.06
N GLU A 168 7.18 -18.89 7.35
CA GLU A 168 7.08 -17.78 8.30
C GLU A 168 8.40 -17.03 8.44
N ARG A 169 9.53 -17.74 8.42
CA ARG A 169 10.87 -17.12 8.47
C ARG A 169 11.15 -16.30 7.22
N LEU A 170 10.82 -16.81 6.04
CA LEU A 170 10.98 -16.11 4.76
C LEU A 170 10.05 -14.90 4.67
N ASP A 171 8.80 -15.05 5.09
CA ASP A 171 7.82 -13.96 5.15
C ASP A 171 8.28 -12.87 6.13
N GLY A 172 8.74 -13.24 7.32
CA GLY A 172 9.27 -12.32 8.32
C GLY A 172 10.51 -11.56 7.83
N LEU A 173 11.45 -12.23 7.14
CA LEU A 173 12.61 -11.56 6.55
C LEU A 173 12.22 -10.56 5.45
N ARG A 174 11.23 -10.91 4.61
CA ARG A 174 10.72 -10.02 3.56
C ARG A 174 10.01 -8.82 4.17
N GLN A 175 9.17 -9.04 5.17
CA GLN A 175 8.51 -7.96 5.92
C GLN A 175 9.53 -7.08 6.65
N HIS A 176 10.61 -7.62 7.21
CA HIS A 176 11.66 -6.84 7.87
C HIS A 176 12.52 -6.02 6.91
N ALA A 177 12.90 -6.59 5.76
CA ALA A 177 13.62 -5.86 4.72
C ALA A 177 12.83 -4.66 4.18
N LEU A 178 11.49 -4.69 4.28
CA LEU A 178 10.60 -3.68 3.73
C LEU A 178 9.96 -2.78 4.82
N SER A 179 9.85 -3.24 6.08
CA SER A 179 9.34 -2.43 7.21
C SER A 179 10.27 -1.28 7.60
N GLY A 180 11.57 -1.39 7.31
CA GLY A 180 12.51 -0.26 7.39
C GLY A 180 12.05 0.94 6.55
N SER A 181 11.28 0.69 5.48
CA SER A 181 10.74 1.72 4.60
C SER A 181 9.57 2.48 5.21
N TRP A 182 8.76 1.89 6.10
CA TRP A 182 7.51 2.53 6.60
C TRP A 182 7.77 3.78 7.45
N ARG A 183 8.87 3.79 8.23
CA ARG A 183 9.22 4.97 9.04
C ARG A 183 9.89 6.06 8.22
N GLU A 184 10.70 5.70 7.22
CA GLU A 184 11.24 6.66 6.24
C GLU A 184 10.13 7.23 5.35
N GLN A 185 9.13 6.42 5.00
CA GLN A 185 7.97 6.78 4.17
C GLN A 185 7.04 7.78 4.86
N ASN A 186 6.67 7.55 6.13
CA ASN A 186 5.90 8.54 6.88
C ASN A 186 6.66 9.86 7.08
N TRP A 187 7.99 9.80 7.24
CA TRP A 187 8.82 11.00 7.30
C TRP A 187 8.89 11.73 5.96
N ALA A 188 9.00 11.01 4.85
CA ALA A 188 8.97 11.58 3.50
C ALA A 188 7.62 12.24 3.18
N ILE A 189 6.51 11.63 3.59
CA ILE A 189 5.17 12.23 3.48
C ILE A 189 5.07 13.50 4.32
N GLY A 190 5.52 13.45 5.58
CA GLY A 190 5.51 14.60 6.48
C GLY A 190 6.37 15.76 5.98
N ILE A 191 7.58 15.48 5.50
CA ILE A 191 8.48 16.48 4.90
C ILE A 191 7.90 17.02 3.60
N GLY A 192 7.38 16.15 2.71
CA GLY A 192 6.81 16.56 1.44
C GLY A 192 5.59 17.47 1.59
N LEU A 193 4.71 17.15 2.54
CA LEU A 193 3.57 17.99 2.90
C LEU A 193 4.02 19.31 3.56
N GLY A 194 4.99 19.25 4.47
CA GLY A 194 5.56 20.46 5.08
C GLY A 194 6.18 21.39 4.03
N LEU A 195 6.91 20.83 3.07
CA LEU A 195 7.55 21.57 1.99
C LEU A 195 6.53 22.14 0.99
N SER A 196 5.45 21.42 0.67
CA SER A 196 4.38 21.94 -0.20
C SER A 196 3.71 23.17 0.40
N VAL A 197 3.37 23.10 1.69
CA VAL A 197 2.76 24.22 2.42
C VAL A 197 3.74 25.39 2.53
N ALA A 198 5.01 25.12 2.86
CA ALA A 198 6.04 26.15 2.93
C ALA A 198 6.26 26.85 1.57
N LEU A 199 6.28 26.08 0.47
CA LEU A 199 6.42 26.60 -0.89
C LEU A 199 5.21 27.48 -1.25
N ALA A 200 3.99 27.00 -0.99
CA ALA A 200 2.78 27.76 -1.25
C ALA A 200 2.75 29.09 -0.47
N LEU A 201 3.12 29.05 0.82
CA LEU A 201 3.23 30.24 1.67
C LEU A 201 4.32 31.21 1.17
N ALA A 202 5.49 30.70 0.78
CA ALA A 202 6.58 31.53 0.28
C ALA A 202 6.18 32.26 -1.01
N VAL A 203 5.57 31.55 -1.97
CA VAL A 203 5.10 32.16 -3.23
C VAL A 203 3.98 33.16 -2.95
N ALA A 204 3.04 32.84 -2.05
CA ALA A 204 1.98 33.77 -1.64
C ALA A 204 2.53 35.04 -0.98
N MET A 205 3.52 34.93 -0.09
CA MET A 205 4.15 36.08 0.57
C MET A 205 4.91 36.97 -0.42
N LEU A 206 5.66 36.38 -1.36
CA LEU A 206 6.35 37.12 -2.41
C LEU A 206 5.37 37.91 -3.28
N PHE A 207 4.26 37.27 -3.65
CA PHE A 207 3.20 37.89 -4.44
C PHE A 207 2.48 39.00 -3.66
N ALA A 208 2.16 38.77 -2.38
CA ALA A 208 1.57 39.78 -1.51
C ALA A 208 2.49 41.01 -1.36
N ARG A 209 3.79 40.81 -1.13
CA ARG A 209 4.74 41.93 -1.04
C ARG A 209 4.88 42.70 -2.35
N ASP A 210 4.93 42.01 -3.49
CA ASP A 210 5.09 42.67 -4.80
C ASP A 210 3.83 43.45 -5.21
N ILE A 211 2.65 42.82 -5.16
CA ILE A 211 1.42 43.43 -5.67
C ILE A 211 0.78 44.35 -4.65
N VAL A 212 0.55 43.91 -3.41
CA VAL A 212 -0.16 44.72 -2.40
C VAL A 212 0.66 45.97 -2.05
N GLY A 213 1.99 45.84 -1.99
CA GLY A 213 2.87 46.99 -1.75
C GLY A 213 2.76 48.05 -2.86
N ARG A 214 2.75 47.63 -4.13
CA ARG A 214 2.65 48.54 -5.27
C ARG A 214 1.25 49.12 -5.44
N LEU A 215 0.21 48.34 -5.15
CA LEU A 215 -1.17 48.84 -5.13
C LEU A 215 -1.34 49.89 -4.01
N GLY A 216 -0.80 49.62 -2.81
CA GLY A 216 -0.85 50.55 -1.68
C GLY A 216 -0.17 51.89 -1.99
N GLN A 217 0.99 51.86 -2.67
CA GLN A 217 1.65 53.09 -3.15
C GLN A 217 0.80 53.86 -4.15
N LEU A 218 0.12 53.16 -5.06
CA LEU A 218 -0.80 53.80 -6.01
C LEU A 218 -2.02 54.42 -5.29
N THR A 219 -2.63 53.69 -4.35
CA THR A 219 -3.74 54.20 -3.53
C THR A 219 -3.34 55.42 -2.71
N GLU A 220 -2.14 55.42 -2.12
CA GLU A 220 -1.60 56.58 -1.41
C GLU A 220 -1.43 57.79 -2.34
N ASN A 221 -0.91 57.59 -3.56
CA ASN A 221 -0.78 58.66 -4.54
C ASN A 221 -2.12 59.25 -4.98
N VAL A 222 -3.18 58.44 -5.03
CA VAL A 222 -4.55 58.93 -5.29
C VAL A 222 -5.03 59.86 -4.17
N HIS A 223 -4.83 59.47 -2.91
CA HIS A 223 -5.18 60.32 -1.76
C HIS A 223 -4.35 61.61 -1.74
N ARG A 224 -3.04 61.53 -1.99
CA ARG A 224 -2.15 62.71 -2.05
C ARG A 224 -2.56 63.69 -3.15
N LEU A 225 -3.05 63.20 -4.29
CA LEU A 225 -3.57 64.07 -5.35
C LEU A 225 -4.83 64.83 -4.89
N GLY A 226 -5.76 64.15 -4.21
CA GLY A 226 -6.96 64.78 -3.63
C GLY A 226 -6.62 65.83 -2.57
N ASP A 227 -5.57 65.58 -1.78
CA ASP A 227 -5.03 66.50 -0.78
C ASP A 227 -4.16 67.63 -1.36
N LYS A 228 -4.01 67.73 -2.69
CA LYS A 228 -3.10 68.67 -3.39
C LYS A 228 -1.62 68.56 -2.95
N LYS A 229 -1.19 67.39 -2.48
CA LYS A 229 0.21 67.10 -2.13
C LYS A 229 1.00 66.63 -3.35
N GLU A 230 2.33 66.79 -3.33
CA GLU A 230 3.20 66.23 -4.36
C GLU A 230 3.08 64.70 -4.44
N LEU A 231 3.26 64.09 -5.61
CA LEU A 231 3.18 62.63 -5.77
C LEU A 231 4.50 61.95 -5.31
N THR A 232 4.45 60.68 -4.90
CA THR A 232 5.70 59.92 -4.63
C THR A 232 6.42 59.54 -5.93
N GLN A 233 7.60 58.90 -5.81
CA GLN A 233 8.39 58.42 -6.95
C GLN A 233 7.56 57.48 -7.86
N PRO A 234 7.83 57.46 -9.19
CA PRO A 234 7.11 56.60 -10.13
C PRO A 234 7.26 55.12 -9.81
N LEU A 235 6.19 54.34 -9.97
CA LEU A 235 6.29 52.89 -9.85
C LEU A 235 7.16 52.36 -11.00
N THR A 236 8.19 51.60 -10.65
CA THR A 236 9.05 50.93 -11.63
C THR A 236 8.39 49.64 -12.13
N GLY A 237 8.61 49.30 -13.40
CA GLY A 237 8.05 48.09 -14.04
C GLY A 237 7.41 48.37 -15.39
N ARG A 238 7.06 47.29 -16.11
CA ARG A 238 6.30 47.32 -17.39
C ARG A 238 4.99 46.54 -17.32
N ASP A 239 4.58 46.13 -16.12
CA ASP A 239 3.32 45.42 -15.90
C ASP A 239 2.14 46.40 -15.78
N GLU A 240 0.94 45.83 -15.64
CA GLU A 240 -0.33 46.54 -15.65
C GLU A 240 -0.41 47.62 -14.56
N ILE A 241 0.23 47.39 -13.39
CA ILE A 241 0.28 48.35 -12.28
C ILE A 241 1.13 49.57 -12.66
N ALA A 242 2.30 49.36 -13.27
CA ALA A 242 3.15 50.47 -13.73
C ALA A 242 2.48 51.26 -14.86
N ARG A 243 1.77 50.58 -15.76
CA ARG A 243 0.98 51.24 -16.82
C ARG A 243 -0.15 52.08 -16.23
N LEU A 244 -0.82 51.60 -15.19
CA LEU A 244 -1.87 52.35 -14.49
C LEU A 244 -1.32 53.60 -13.78
N ASP A 245 -0.17 53.50 -13.10
CA ASP A 245 0.51 54.66 -12.50
C ASP A 245 0.89 55.71 -13.54
N ALA A 246 1.39 55.29 -14.70
CA ALA A 246 1.73 56.19 -15.80
C ALA A 246 0.51 56.97 -16.32
N VAL A 247 -0.63 56.29 -16.52
CA VAL A 247 -1.90 56.91 -16.94
C VAL A 247 -2.43 57.85 -15.85
N PHE A 248 -2.40 57.44 -14.59
CA PHE A 248 -2.82 58.26 -13.46
C PHE A 248 -2.00 59.56 -13.36
N ARG A 249 -0.67 59.48 -13.50
CA ARG A 249 0.20 60.67 -13.50
C ARG A 249 -0.03 61.58 -14.69
N ALA A 250 -0.36 61.04 -15.86
CA ALA A 250 -0.76 61.86 -17.01
C ALA A 250 -2.04 62.65 -16.73
N MET A 251 -3.04 62.02 -16.11
CA MET A 251 -4.28 62.69 -15.68
C MET A 251 -4.00 63.76 -14.61
N ALA A 252 -3.16 63.45 -13.61
CA ALA A 252 -2.78 64.41 -12.57
C ALA A 252 -2.09 65.66 -13.11
N ARG A 253 -1.24 65.52 -14.14
CA ARG A 253 -0.59 66.66 -14.82
C ARG A 253 -1.61 67.52 -15.57
N ALA A 254 -2.47 66.89 -16.37
CA ALA A 254 -3.50 67.62 -17.10
C ALA A 254 -4.47 68.37 -16.16
N LEU A 255 -4.78 67.82 -14.98
CA LEU A 255 -5.61 68.49 -13.98
C LEU A 255 -4.94 69.76 -13.42
N ARG A 256 -3.64 69.69 -13.12
CA ARG A 256 -2.87 70.85 -12.62
C ARG A 256 -2.70 71.94 -13.68
N GLU A 257 -2.44 71.55 -14.92
CA GLU A 257 -2.36 72.50 -16.05
C GLU A 257 -3.69 73.26 -16.21
N ARG A 258 -4.82 72.55 -16.11
CA ARG A 258 -6.17 73.15 -16.14
C ARG A 258 -6.46 74.06 -14.94
N GLU A 259 -6.07 73.69 -13.72
CA GLU A 259 -6.21 74.57 -12.55
C GLU A 259 -5.36 75.84 -12.70
N GLN A 260 -4.13 75.73 -13.20
CA GLN A 260 -3.24 76.87 -13.44
C GLN A 260 -3.76 77.81 -14.56
N GLU A 261 -4.31 77.26 -15.65
CA GLU A 261 -4.96 78.07 -16.69
C GLU A 261 -6.18 78.83 -16.12
N ASN A 262 -7.01 78.20 -15.30
CA ASN A 262 -8.16 78.86 -14.69
C ASN A 262 -7.78 79.94 -13.68
N GLU A 263 -6.72 79.74 -12.89
CA GLU A 263 -6.22 80.78 -11.96
C GLU A 263 -5.62 81.98 -12.71
N MET A 264 -5.03 81.76 -13.90
CA MET A 264 -4.53 82.82 -14.78
C MET A 264 -5.62 83.63 -15.48
N PHE A 265 -6.84 83.08 -15.62
CA PHE A 265 -8.00 83.75 -16.23
C PHE A 265 -8.88 84.53 -15.21
N ILE A 266 -8.61 84.41 -13.90
CA ILE A 266 -9.38 85.06 -12.82
C ILE A 266 -8.76 86.41 -12.36
N TYR A 267 -7.60 86.80 -12.89
CA TYR A 267 -7.00 88.14 -12.71
C TYR A 267 -7.16 89.01 -13.95
#